data_AF-A0A529HQA1-F1
#
_entry.id   AF-A0A529HQA1-F1
#
_cell.length_a   1.000
_cell.length_b   1.000
_cell.length_c   1.000
_cell.angle_alpha   90.00
_cell.angle_beta   90.00
_cell.angle_gamma   90.00
#
_symmetry.space_group_name_H-M   'P 1'
#
loop_
_entity.id
_entity.type
_entity.pdbx_description
1 polymer ?
#
loop_
_entity_poly.entity_id
_entity_poly.type
_entity_poly.pdbx_seq_one_letter_code
_entity_poly.pdbx_strand_id
1 'polypeptide(L)'
;LELASRVPVMVQRSVAEVDMTDIVIVPSILLGPNGWRKDLHPELIEWFRAMHGRGALLCSACSGIFLLAETGLFDGVDATVHYGYAGDFGRTFPQVPIHPDRVLVVSGKREELISSGASMTWHDLVLYLIARHAGAT
;
A
#
# COMPACT_ATOMS: atom_id res chain seq x y z
N LEU A 1 -13.15 14.86 -10.23
CA LEU A 1 -13.09 13.41 -10.50
C LEU A 1 -14.52 12.88 -10.43
N GLU A 2 -15.06 12.30 -11.50
CA GLU A 2 -16.34 11.57 -11.42
C GLU A 2 -16.02 10.12 -11.06
N LEU A 3 -16.45 9.68 -9.86
CA LEU A 3 -16.22 8.31 -9.41
C LEU A 3 -17.26 7.38 -10.01
N ALA A 4 -16.88 6.12 -10.27
CA ALA A 4 -17.80 5.10 -10.79
C ALA A 4 -19.02 4.88 -9.87
N SER A 5 -18.85 5.08 -8.56
CA SER A 5 -19.93 5.01 -7.56
C SER A 5 -20.85 6.25 -7.57
N ARG A 6 -20.46 7.33 -8.27
CA ARG A 6 -21.07 8.67 -8.20
C ARG A 6 -21.09 9.30 -6.80
N VAL A 7 -20.41 8.68 -5.84
CA VAL A 7 -20.20 9.26 -4.51
C VAL A 7 -19.01 10.22 -4.62
N PRO A 8 -19.15 11.51 -4.29
CA PRO A 8 -18.04 12.44 -4.34
C PRO A 8 -17.02 12.13 -3.24
N VAL A 9 -15.73 12.11 -3.60
CA VAL A 9 -14.62 12.12 -2.65
C VAL A 9 -13.91 13.46 -2.79
N MET A 10 -14.01 14.26 -1.74
CA MET A 10 -13.35 15.56 -1.68
C MET A 10 -11.93 15.38 -1.17
N VAL A 11 -10.93 15.78 -1.97
CA VAL A 11 -9.53 15.83 -1.53
C VAL A 11 -9.38 17.03 -0.61
N GLN A 12 -9.01 16.77 0.64
CA GLN A 12 -8.85 17.84 1.64
C GLN A 12 -7.52 18.58 1.49
N ARG A 13 -6.44 17.87 1.13
CA ARG A 13 -5.07 18.40 1.08
C ARG A 13 -4.23 17.64 0.05
N SER A 14 -3.19 18.29 -0.47
CA SER A 14 -2.14 17.62 -1.25
C SER A 14 -1.18 16.86 -0.32
N VAL A 15 -0.58 15.78 -0.80
CA VAL A 15 0.50 15.08 -0.07
C VAL A 15 1.70 16.00 0.19
N ALA A 16 1.96 16.96 -0.70
CA ALA A 16 3.04 17.93 -0.54
C ALA A 16 2.83 18.89 0.66
N GLU A 17 1.60 18.99 1.18
CA GLU A 17 1.25 19.80 2.36
C GLU A 17 1.29 19.00 3.66
N VAL A 18 1.66 17.71 3.59
CA VAL A 18 1.73 16.81 4.74
C VAL A 18 3.18 16.54 5.09
N ASP A 19 3.67 17.23 6.12
CA ASP A 19 5.04 17.08 6.64
C ASP A 19 5.23 15.81 7.49
N MET A 20 4.17 15.34 8.13
CA MET A 20 4.18 14.17 9.02
C MET A 20 2.79 13.54 9.09
N THR A 21 2.74 12.21 9.17
CA THR A 21 1.55 11.41 9.50
C THR A 21 2.00 10.10 10.16
N ASP A 22 1.13 9.49 10.96
CA ASP A 22 1.44 8.20 11.59
C ASP A 22 1.23 7.02 10.64
N ILE A 23 0.29 7.17 9.68
CA ILE A 23 -0.13 6.09 8.78
C ILE A 23 -0.34 6.66 7.38
N VAL A 24 0.20 5.97 6.39
CA VAL A 24 -0.10 6.16 4.96
C VAL A 24 -0.79 4.92 4.45
N ILE A 25 -1.97 5.07 3.84
CA ILE A 25 -2.70 3.96 3.23
C ILE A 25 -2.81 4.21 1.72
N VAL A 26 -2.22 3.33 0.92
CA VAL A 26 -2.37 3.34 -0.54
C VAL A 26 -3.55 2.44 -0.91
N PRO A 27 -4.60 3.00 -1.55
CA PRO A 27 -5.76 2.24 -1.96
C PRO A 27 -5.46 1.31 -3.14
N SER A 28 -6.42 0.46 -3.49
CA SER A 28 -6.37 -0.31 -4.74
C SER A 28 -6.18 0.62 -5.94
N ILE A 29 -5.22 0.29 -6.81
CA ILE A 29 -4.96 0.99 -8.07
C ILE A 29 -5.38 0.07 -9.22
N LEU A 30 -6.24 0.57 -10.11
CA LEU A 30 -6.64 -0.19 -11.30
C LEU A 30 -5.49 -0.19 -12.31
N LEU A 31 -4.95 -1.36 -12.59
CA LEU A 31 -3.93 -1.56 -13.62
C LEU A 31 -4.57 -1.54 -15.01
N GLY A 32 -3.99 -0.76 -15.92
CA GLY A 32 -4.40 -0.73 -17.32
C GLY A 32 -3.92 -1.97 -18.10
N PRO A 33 -4.24 -2.06 -19.40
CA PRO A 33 -3.88 -3.22 -20.23
C PRO A 33 -2.36 -3.45 -20.35
N ASN A 34 -1.56 -2.39 -20.13
CA ASN A 34 -0.10 -2.45 -20.17
C ASN A 34 0.52 -2.81 -18.80
N GLY A 35 -0.29 -3.15 -17.80
CA GLY A 35 0.18 -3.44 -16.44
C GLY A 35 0.72 -2.21 -15.71
N TRP A 36 1.63 -2.45 -14.77
CA TRP A 36 2.26 -1.40 -13.97
C TRP A 36 3.35 -0.67 -14.76
N ARG A 37 3.42 0.65 -14.61
CA ARG A 37 4.46 1.51 -15.21
C ARG A 37 5.19 2.21 -14.08
N LYS A 38 6.49 1.92 -13.96
CA LYS A 38 7.37 2.55 -12.96
C LYS A 38 7.66 4.00 -13.30
N ASP A 39 8.12 4.76 -12.30
CA ASP A 39 8.66 6.11 -12.43
C ASP A 39 7.66 7.17 -12.91
N LEU A 40 6.35 6.91 -12.79
CA LEU A 40 5.31 7.88 -13.14
C LEU A 40 5.15 8.98 -12.08
N HIS A 41 5.49 8.71 -10.83
CA HIS A 41 5.24 9.60 -9.70
C HIS A 41 6.45 9.71 -8.75
N PRO A 42 7.65 10.12 -9.24
CA PRO A 42 8.87 10.11 -8.44
C PRO A 42 8.76 10.96 -7.16
N GLU A 43 8.08 12.12 -7.23
CA GLU A 43 7.86 12.98 -6.05
C GLU A 43 7.02 12.29 -4.97
N LEU A 44 6.04 11.47 -5.37
CA LEU A 44 5.21 10.71 -4.43
C LEU A 44 6.00 9.55 -3.80
N ILE A 45 6.89 8.91 -4.57
CA ILE A 45 7.78 7.87 -4.06
C ILE A 45 8.73 8.43 -3.00
N GLU A 46 9.32 9.60 -3.26
CA GLU A 46 10.15 10.29 -2.27
C GLU A 46 9.34 10.74 -1.04
N TRP A 47 8.09 11.17 -1.23
CA TRP A 47 7.20 11.49 -0.12
C TRP A 47 6.93 10.26 0.77
N PHE A 48 6.68 9.07 0.20
CA PHE A 48 6.52 7.85 0.99
C PHE A 48 7.78 7.50 1.78
N ARG A 49 8.96 7.61 1.15
CA ARG A 49 10.26 7.41 1.84
C ARG A 49 10.42 8.38 3.00
N ALA A 50 10.07 9.65 2.80
CA ALA A 50 10.12 10.66 3.85
C ALA A 50 9.16 10.36 5.01
N MET A 51 7.91 9.95 4.74
CA MET A 51 6.96 9.57 5.79
C MET A 51 7.43 8.35 6.57
N HIS A 52 7.90 7.29 5.88
CA HIS A 52 8.46 6.10 6.53
C HIS A 52 9.69 6.43 7.39
N GLY A 53 10.59 7.28 6.89
CA GLY A 53 11.75 7.77 7.63
C GLY A 53 11.41 8.57 8.88
N ARG A 54 10.23 9.22 8.92
CA ARG A 54 9.68 9.89 10.10
C ARG A 54 8.89 8.96 11.03
N GLY A 55 8.80 7.67 10.69
CA GLY A 55 8.21 6.64 11.53
C GLY A 55 6.84 6.13 11.07
N ALA A 56 6.25 6.72 10.02
CA ALA A 56 4.93 6.33 9.53
C ALA A 56 4.86 4.87 9.11
N LEU A 57 3.70 4.24 9.34
CA LEU A 57 3.35 2.95 8.74
C LEU A 57 3.02 3.16 7.26
N LEU A 58 3.54 2.30 6.40
CA LEU A 58 3.14 2.23 4.99
C LEU A 58 2.25 1.02 4.77
N CYS A 59 0.99 1.30 4.49
CA CYS A 59 -0.05 0.31 4.32
C CYS A 59 -0.54 0.27 2.87
N SER A 60 -0.72 -0.91 2.30
CA SER A 60 -1.39 -1.08 1.01
C SER A 60 -2.62 -1.97 1.13
N ALA A 61 -3.71 -1.53 0.52
CA ALA A 61 -4.82 -2.41 0.17
C ALA A 61 -4.67 -2.90 -1.28
N CYS A 62 -4.73 -4.22 -1.47
CA CYS A 62 -4.80 -4.87 -2.78
C CYS A 62 -3.61 -4.46 -3.67
N SER A 63 -3.87 -3.86 -4.84
CA SER A 63 -2.85 -3.42 -5.80
C SER A 63 -2.15 -2.12 -5.44
N GLY A 64 -2.49 -1.45 -4.33
CA GLY A 64 -1.75 -0.28 -3.86
C GLY A 64 -0.27 -0.56 -3.58
N ILE A 65 0.06 -1.84 -3.31
CA ILE A 65 1.43 -2.29 -3.07
C ILE A 65 2.37 -2.08 -4.26
N PHE A 66 1.86 -2.03 -5.51
CA PHE A 66 2.68 -1.71 -6.68
C PHE A 66 3.35 -0.34 -6.55
N LEU A 67 2.62 0.64 -6.03
CA LEU A 67 3.15 1.99 -5.85
C LEU A 67 4.15 2.05 -4.69
N LEU A 68 3.84 1.38 -3.57
CA LEU A 68 4.76 1.35 -2.44
C LEU A 68 6.04 0.55 -2.74
N ALA A 69 5.98 -0.48 -3.57
CA ALA A 69 7.14 -1.27 -3.95
C ALA A 69 8.19 -0.46 -4.74
N GLU A 70 7.80 0.60 -5.45
CA GLU A 70 8.76 1.52 -6.11
C GLU A 70 9.66 2.26 -5.12
N THR A 71 9.28 2.36 -3.85
CA THR A 71 10.15 2.94 -2.82
C THR A 71 11.39 2.08 -2.56
N GLY A 72 11.37 0.78 -2.91
CA GLY A 72 12.39 -0.21 -2.53
C GLY A 72 12.33 -0.63 -1.06
N LEU A 73 11.41 -0.07 -0.25
CA LEU A 73 11.29 -0.40 1.17
C LEU A 73 10.76 -1.83 1.39
N PHE A 74 10.06 -2.37 0.40
CA PHE A 74 9.53 -3.75 0.42
C PHE A 74 10.54 -4.79 -0.13
N ASP A 75 11.72 -4.37 -0.60
CA ASP A 75 12.71 -5.30 -1.14
C ASP A 75 13.21 -6.24 -0.03
N GLY A 76 13.11 -7.55 -0.29
CA GLY A 76 13.54 -8.61 0.61
C GLY A 76 12.64 -8.84 1.84
N VAL A 77 11.48 -8.20 1.91
CA VAL A 77 10.51 -8.40 3.01
C VAL A 77 9.18 -8.93 2.50
N ASP A 78 8.53 -9.77 3.31
CA ASP A 78 7.29 -10.42 2.92
C ASP A 78 6.17 -9.40 2.67
N ALA A 79 5.40 -9.62 1.61
CA ALA A 79 4.21 -8.86 1.30
C ALA A 79 3.09 -9.78 0.78
N THR A 80 1.90 -9.21 0.60
CA THR A 80 0.81 -9.83 -0.14
C THR A 80 0.18 -8.83 -1.10
N VAL A 81 -0.49 -9.36 -2.11
CA VAL A 81 -1.20 -8.61 -3.14
C VAL A 81 -2.40 -9.46 -3.57
N HIS A 82 -3.39 -8.84 -4.20
CA HIS A 82 -4.50 -9.60 -4.77
C HIS A 82 -4.02 -10.68 -5.72
N TYR A 83 -4.55 -11.90 -5.56
CA TYR A 83 -4.12 -13.09 -6.31
C TYR A 83 -4.15 -12.86 -7.83
N GLY A 84 -5.14 -12.10 -8.32
CA GLY A 84 -5.25 -11.73 -9.74
C GLY A 84 -4.12 -10.82 -10.26
N TYR A 85 -3.38 -10.15 -9.36
CA TYR A 85 -2.23 -9.30 -9.69
C TYR A 85 -0.89 -9.91 -9.26
N ALA A 86 -0.87 -11.08 -8.60
CA ALA A 86 0.35 -11.67 -8.07
C ALA A 86 1.40 -11.96 -9.16
N GLY A 87 0.98 -12.50 -10.31
CA GLY A 87 1.90 -12.78 -11.42
C GLY A 87 2.54 -11.52 -11.99
N ASP A 88 1.75 -10.47 -12.22
CA ASP A 88 2.26 -9.20 -12.72
C ASP A 88 3.13 -8.47 -11.69
N PHE A 89 2.75 -8.53 -10.42
CA PHE A 89 3.55 -7.95 -9.34
C PHE A 89 4.91 -8.63 -9.24
N GLY A 90 4.97 -9.96 -9.18
CA GLY A 90 6.24 -10.70 -9.08
C GLY A 90 7.16 -10.48 -10.28
N ARG A 91 6.61 -10.30 -11.49
CA ARG A 91 7.39 -9.91 -12.68
C ARG A 91 7.93 -8.48 -12.58
N THR A 92 7.16 -7.57 -11.99
CA THR A 92 7.50 -6.14 -11.90
C THR A 92 8.49 -5.86 -10.76
N PHE A 93 8.34 -6.56 -9.63
CA PHE A 93 9.10 -6.39 -8.39
C PHE A 93 9.62 -7.74 -7.89
N PRO A 94 10.57 -8.39 -8.61
CA PRO A 94 11.05 -9.73 -8.25
C PRO A 94 11.79 -9.79 -6.91
N GLN A 95 12.21 -8.63 -6.38
CA GLN A 95 12.89 -8.50 -5.09
C GLN A 95 11.93 -8.52 -3.90
N VAL A 96 10.62 -8.46 -4.12
CA VAL A 96 9.61 -8.45 -3.06
C VAL A 96 8.97 -9.85 -2.96
N PRO A 97 9.28 -10.64 -1.92
CA PRO A 97 8.61 -11.92 -1.67
C PRO A 97 7.10 -11.71 -1.45
N ILE A 98 6.27 -12.29 -2.31
CA ILE A 98 4.80 -12.21 -2.15
C ILE A 98 4.20 -13.55 -1.74
N HIS A 99 3.19 -13.46 -0.86
CA HIS A 99 2.40 -14.59 -0.35
C HIS A 99 0.91 -14.36 -0.65
N PRO A 100 0.44 -14.60 -1.90
CA PRO A 100 -0.95 -14.29 -2.31
C PRO A 100 -2.02 -15.12 -1.57
N ASP A 101 -1.62 -16.18 -0.88
CA ASP A 101 -2.45 -17.02 -0.01
C ASP A 101 -2.69 -16.38 1.38
N ARG A 102 -1.91 -15.35 1.75
CA ARG A 102 -2.08 -14.61 3.00
C ARG A 102 -2.91 -13.36 2.78
N VAL A 103 -3.95 -13.20 3.59
CA VAL A 103 -4.87 -12.05 3.54
C VAL A 103 -4.20 -10.74 3.92
N LEU A 104 -3.37 -10.77 4.96
CA LEU A 104 -2.67 -9.62 5.52
C LEU A 104 -1.25 -10.06 5.91
N VAL A 105 -0.26 -9.26 5.54
CA VAL A 105 1.15 -9.47 5.85
C VAL A 105 1.68 -8.20 6.50
N VAL A 106 2.29 -8.37 7.67
CA VAL A 106 3.00 -7.33 8.42
C VAL A 106 4.48 -7.63 8.32
N SER A 107 5.28 -6.61 8.01
CA SER A 107 6.71 -6.75 7.71
C SER A 107 7.48 -5.48 8.07
N GLY A 108 8.79 -5.53 7.90
CA GLY A 108 9.71 -4.50 8.38
C GLY A 108 10.13 -4.71 9.83
N LYS A 109 11.22 -4.05 10.24
CA LYS A 109 11.84 -4.27 11.57
C LYS A 109 10.99 -3.73 12.71
N ARG A 110 10.15 -2.73 12.43
CA ARG A 110 9.22 -2.09 13.36
C ARG A 110 7.77 -2.49 13.03
N GLU A 111 7.59 -3.55 12.24
CA GLU A 111 6.29 -3.94 11.70
C GLU A 111 5.60 -2.80 10.94
N GLU A 112 6.39 -1.98 10.22
CA GLU A 112 5.93 -0.74 9.62
C GLU A 112 5.44 -0.85 8.18
N LEU A 113 5.56 -2.02 7.57
CA LEU A 113 5.16 -2.30 6.20
C LEU A 113 4.01 -3.30 6.23
N ILE A 114 2.82 -2.86 5.84
CA ILE A 114 1.59 -3.67 5.95
C ILE A 114 0.96 -3.79 4.58
N SER A 115 0.70 -5.01 4.15
CA SER A 115 0.04 -5.27 2.87
C SER A 115 -1.14 -6.21 3.06
N SER A 116 -2.19 -6.01 2.27
CA SER A 116 -3.35 -6.90 2.26
C SER A 116 -3.74 -7.25 0.83
N GLY A 117 -4.14 -8.51 0.58
CA GLY A 117 -4.30 -9.10 -0.75
C GLY A 117 -5.60 -9.89 -1.01
N ALA A 118 -6.63 -9.82 -0.17
CA ALA A 118 -7.89 -10.57 -0.36
C ALA A 118 -9.07 -9.72 -0.88
N SER A 119 -10.19 -10.36 -1.25
CA SER A 119 -11.43 -9.68 -1.66
C SER A 119 -11.96 -8.67 -0.63
N MET A 120 -11.60 -8.84 0.65
CA MET A 120 -11.99 -7.97 1.76
C MET A 120 -10.85 -7.11 2.31
N THR A 121 -9.76 -6.93 1.54
CA THR A 121 -8.52 -6.22 1.94
C THR A 121 -8.70 -5.02 2.87
N TRP A 122 -9.64 -4.13 2.56
CA TRP A 122 -9.92 -2.94 3.35
C TRP A 122 -10.42 -3.24 4.77
N HIS A 123 -11.27 -4.25 4.94
CA HIS A 123 -11.78 -4.65 6.26
C HIS A 123 -10.66 -5.22 7.11
N ASP A 124 -9.86 -6.13 6.54
CA ASP A 124 -8.76 -6.78 7.24
C ASP A 124 -7.71 -5.74 7.68
N LEU A 125 -7.34 -4.83 6.76
CA LEU A 125 -6.39 -3.76 7.06
C LEU A 125 -6.91 -2.80 8.14
N VAL A 126 -8.15 -2.33 8.02
CA VAL A 126 -8.71 -1.37 8.98
C VAL A 126 -8.91 -2.01 10.35
N LEU A 127 -9.41 -3.25 10.43
CA LEU A 127 -9.54 -3.97 11.71
C LEU A 127 -8.18 -4.19 12.36
N TYR A 128 -7.16 -4.56 11.58
CA TYR A 128 -5.78 -4.67 12.08
C TYR A 128 -5.26 -3.34 12.64
N LEU A 129 -5.43 -2.24 11.91
CA LEU A 129 -4.98 -0.92 12.37
C LEU A 129 -5.74 -0.45 13.61
N ILE A 130 -7.05 -0.68 13.70
CA ILE A 130 -7.84 -0.39 14.89
C ILE A 130 -7.30 -1.18 16.08
N ALA A 131 -7.13 -2.50 15.94
CA ALA A 131 -6.64 -3.35 17.03
C ALA A 131 -5.23 -2.94 17.48
N ARG A 132 -4.34 -2.59 16.54
CA ARG A 132 -2.97 -2.16 16.82
C ARG A 132 -2.88 -0.83 17.57
N HIS A 133 -3.74 0.13 17.24
CA HIS A 133 -3.63 1.50 17.75
C HIS A 133 -4.62 1.82 18.89
N ALA A 134 -5.75 1.14 18.95
CA ALA A 134 -6.79 1.37 19.95
C ALA A 134 -7.00 0.18 20.91
N GLY A 135 -6.38 -0.97 20.65
CA GLY A 135 -6.55 -2.19 21.44
C GLY A 135 -7.75 -3.04 21.01
N ALA A 136 -7.82 -4.27 21.50
CA ALA A 136 -8.82 -5.28 21.13
C ALA A 136 -10.06 -5.32 22.04
N THR A 137 -10.30 -4.24 22.81
CA THR A 137 -11.14 -4.18 24.04
C THR A 137 -10.55 -4.85 25.26
#